data_AF-A0A6G0V4Y1-F1
#
_entry.id   AF-A0A6G0V4Y1-F1
#
_cell.length_a   1.000
_cell.length_b   1.000
_cell.length_c   1.000
_cell.angle_alpha   90.00
_cell.angle_beta   90.00
_cell.angle_gamma   90.00
#
_symmetry.space_group_name_H-M   'P 1'
#
loop_
_entity.id
_entity.type
_entity.pdbx_description
1 polymer ?
#
loop_
_entity_poly.entity_id
_entity_poly.type
_entity_poly.pdbx_seq_one_letter_code
_entity_poly.pdbx_strand_id
1 'polypeptide(L)'
;MIQSCCVRRKSSSIQEQYLLSRIGGSGDFRILDLSDLNLHILPDIIVRNSQKIEHLILDENELEDNFLENCTFSSLKTLSVNSNKITNIGVFLHQISWRCPNLVFLSLIGNPGWPHPIIGNNVELYKTVAQTVTRFLPGLQFLDSMPTSVQET
;
A
#
# COMPACT_ATOMS: atom_id res chain seq x y z
N MET A 1 -21.97 -28.10 28.87
CA MET A 1 -20.88 -27.16 29.25
C MET A 1 -19.61 -27.66 28.62
N ILE A 2 -19.18 -27.09 27.49
CA ILE A 2 -17.88 -27.37 26.90
C ILE A 2 -17.18 -26.02 26.78
N GLN A 3 -16.03 -25.94 27.45
CA GLN A 3 -15.27 -24.74 27.71
C GLN A 3 -14.84 -24.05 26.41
N SER A 4 -15.09 -22.74 26.35
CA SER A 4 -14.46 -21.85 25.39
C SER A 4 -12.95 -21.92 25.54
N CYS A 5 -12.27 -22.49 24.54
CA CYS A 5 -10.84 -22.34 24.38
C CYS A 5 -10.54 -20.87 24.08
N CYS A 6 -10.15 -20.14 25.12
CA CYS A 6 -9.59 -18.80 25.02
C CYS A 6 -8.20 -18.91 24.35
N VAL A 7 -8.17 -18.88 23.01
CA VAL A 7 -6.93 -18.74 22.25
C VAL A 7 -6.38 -17.36 22.57
N ARG A 8 -5.26 -17.36 23.31
CA ARG A 8 -4.53 -16.21 23.83
C ARG A 8 -4.22 -15.21 22.71
N ARG A 9 -4.97 -14.11 22.65
CA ARG A 9 -4.59 -12.85 22.00
C ARG A 9 -3.49 -12.13 22.80
N LYS A 10 -2.30 -12.72 22.92
CA LYS A 10 -1.14 -12.05 23.56
C LYS A 10 -0.16 -11.42 22.59
N SER A 11 -0.23 -11.76 21.29
CA SER A 11 0.68 -11.20 20.27
C SER A 11 0.26 -9.83 19.76
N SER A 12 -1.04 -9.48 19.80
CA SER A 12 -1.51 -8.22 19.20
C SER A 12 -1.09 -6.98 19.99
N SER A 13 -0.88 -7.08 21.31
CA SER A 13 -0.65 -5.91 22.15
C SER A 13 0.73 -5.29 21.96
N ILE A 14 1.78 -6.09 21.72
CA ILE A 14 3.15 -5.60 21.52
C ILE A 14 3.25 -4.94 20.15
N GLN A 15 2.68 -5.58 19.13
CA GLN A 15 2.68 -5.06 17.77
C GLN A 15 1.83 -3.78 17.67
N GLU A 16 0.68 -3.73 18.34
CA GLU A 16 -0.16 -2.52 18.41
C GLU A 16 0.52 -1.39 19.18
N GLN A 17 1.21 -1.67 20.30
CA GLN A 17 2.00 -0.67 21.02
C GLN A 17 3.19 -0.17 20.20
N TYR A 18 3.85 -1.05 19.45
CA TYR A 18 4.93 -0.68 18.54
C TYR A 18 4.42 0.20 17.38
N LEU A 19 3.30 -0.17 16.77
CA LEU A 19 2.63 0.65 15.75
C LEU A 19 2.23 2.02 16.30
N LEU A 20 1.66 2.07 17.52
CA LEU A 20 1.35 3.31 18.21
C LEU A 20 2.59 4.17 18.47
N SER A 21 3.73 3.55 18.77
CA SER A 21 5.00 4.28 18.93
C SER A 21 5.49 4.90 17.62
N ARG A 22 5.22 4.25 16.47
CA ARG A 22 5.56 4.75 15.12
C ARG A 22 4.62 5.85 14.63
N ILE A 23 3.36 5.86 15.09
CA ILE A 23 2.36 6.89 14.76
C ILE A 23 2.70 8.26 15.41
N GLY A 24 3.70 8.32 16.30
CA GLY A 24 4.05 9.53 17.03
C GLY A 24 2.95 9.88 18.03
N GLY A 25 3.31 10.15 19.29
CA GLY A 25 2.34 10.39 20.37
C GLY A 25 1.36 11.57 20.16
N SER A 26 1.44 12.27 19.03
CA SER A 26 0.59 13.41 18.66
C SER A 26 -0.74 13.02 17.99
N GLY A 27 -0.96 11.76 17.63
CA GLY A 27 -2.23 11.32 17.01
C GLY A 27 -2.50 11.87 15.61
N ASP A 28 -1.46 12.35 14.92
CA ASP A 28 -1.56 12.76 13.52
C ASP A 28 -1.35 11.53 12.62
N PHE A 29 -2.43 11.05 12.05
CA PHE A 29 -2.42 9.89 11.14
C PHE A 29 -2.11 10.28 9.70
N ARG A 30 -1.81 11.54 9.39
CA ARG A 30 -1.61 11.98 8.01
C ARG A 30 -0.44 11.29 7.33
N ILE A 31 0.66 11.07 8.04
CA ILE A 31 1.90 10.49 7.47
C ILE A 31 2.28 9.29 8.33
N LEU A 32 2.28 8.10 7.73
CA LEU A 32 2.59 6.86 8.43
C LEU A 32 3.65 6.06 7.68
N ASP A 33 4.70 5.71 8.40
CA ASP A 33 5.75 4.78 7.98
C ASP A 33 5.60 3.49 8.79
N LEU A 34 5.23 2.43 8.08
CA LEU A 34 5.03 1.08 8.59
C LEU A 34 5.92 0.07 7.84
N SER A 35 7.09 0.50 7.39
CA SER A 35 8.03 -0.36 6.68
C SER A 35 8.72 -1.37 7.59
N ASP A 36 9.09 -2.52 7.02
CA ASP A 36 9.85 -3.60 7.68
C ASP A 36 9.18 -4.14 8.97
N LEU A 37 7.87 -4.40 8.89
CA LEU A 37 7.06 -4.88 10.02
C LEU A 37 6.48 -6.28 9.81
N ASN A 38 6.88 -6.97 8.74
CA ASN A 38 6.36 -8.27 8.32
C ASN A 38 4.82 -8.30 8.27
N LEU A 39 4.22 -7.22 7.77
CA LEU A 39 2.76 -7.11 7.69
C LEU A 39 2.23 -7.95 6.53
N HIS A 40 1.37 -8.91 6.84
CA HIS A 40 0.56 -9.62 5.83
C HIS A 40 -0.79 -8.93 5.58
N ILE A 41 -1.25 -8.14 6.55
CA ILE A 41 -2.52 -7.41 6.51
C ILE A 41 -2.33 -6.04 7.17
N LEU A 42 -3.14 -5.07 6.75
CA LEU A 42 -3.19 -3.76 7.40
C LEU A 42 -3.66 -3.90 8.86
N PRO A 43 -2.92 -3.34 9.82
CA PRO A 43 -3.35 -3.32 11.21
C PRO A 43 -4.68 -2.58 11.39
N ASP A 44 -5.52 -3.03 12.32
CA ASP A 44 -6.85 -2.45 12.56
C ASP A 44 -6.81 -0.93 12.82
N ILE A 45 -5.75 -0.45 13.48
CA ILE A 45 -5.59 0.99 13.76
C ILE A 45 -5.50 1.82 12.47
N ILE A 46 -4.89 1.27 11.42
CA ILE A 46 -4.78 1.89 10.09
C ILE A 46 -6.13 1.86 9.41
N VAL A 47 -6.81 0.71 9.44
CA VAL A 47 -8.15 0.55 8.86
C VAL A 47 -9.14 1.54 9.49
N ARG A 48 -9.11 1.70 10.83
CA ARG A 48 -9.99 2.63 11.57
C ARG A 48 -9.70 4.12 11.27
N ASN A 49 -8.46 4.45 10.89
CA ASN A 49 -8.05 5.83 10.63
C ASN A 49 -7.81 6.11 9.14
N SER A 50 -8.23 5.23 8.24
CA SER A 50 -7.95 5.31 6.80
C SER A 50 -8.38 6.63 6.15
N GLN A 51 -9.42 7.27 6.68
CA GLN A 51 -9.93 8.56 6.19
C GLN A 51 -9.01 9.74 6.53
N LYS A 52 -8.06 9.58 7.45
CA LYS A 52 -7.13 10.64 7.89
C LYS A 52 -5.75 10.51 7.27
N ILE A 53 -5.43 9.36 6.68
CA ILE A 53 -4.11 9.04 6.16
C ILE A 53 -3.96 9.66 4.78
N GLU A 54 -2.94 10.50 4.62
CA GLU A 54 -2.60 11.17 3.36
C GLU A 54 -1.36 10.52 2.71
N HIS A 55 -0.43 10.02 3.52
CA HIS A 55 0.83 9.44 3.10
C HIS A 55 1.08 8.13 3.85
N LEU A 56 1.20 7.02 3.11
CA LEU A 56 1.37 5.69 3.68
C LEU A 56 2.54 4.97 3.01
N ILE A 57 3.53 4.62 3.83
CA ILE A 57 4.70 3.83 3.43
C ILE A 57 4.59 2.45 4.07
N LEU A 58 4.58 1.41 3.24
CA LEU A 58 4.42 0.00 3.60
C LEU A 58 5.52 -0.86 3.00
N ASP A 59 6.68 -0.27 2.70
CA ASP A 59 7.78 -0.96 2.04
C ASP A 59 8.31 -2.12 2.89
N GLU A 60 8.86 -3.16 2.25
CA GLU A 60 9.48 -4.31 2.92
C GLU A 60 8.54 -5.05 3.88
N ASN A 61 7.30 -5.27 3.44
CA ASN A 61 6.32 -6.10 4.16
C ASN A 61 5.95 -7.34 3.34
N GLU A 62 4.93 -8.07 3.80
CA GLU A 62 4.44 -9.31 3.16
C GLU A 62 3.02 -9.15 2.61
N LEU A 63 2.66 -7.95 2.14
CA LEU A 63 1.34 -7.64 1.63
C LEU A 63 1.11 -8.27 0.26
N GLU A 64 -0.05 -8.92 0.10
CA GLU A 64 -0.51 -9.54 -1.15
C GLU A 64 -1.50 -8.64 -1.90
N ASP A 65 -1.89 -9.05 -3.11
CA ASP A 65 -2.66 -8.25 -4.08
C ASP A 65 -3.99 -7.67 -3.54
N ASN A 66 -4.58 -8.30 -2.53
CA ASN A 66 -5.89 -7.96 -1.96
C ASN A 66 -5.83 -7.27 -0.59
N PHE A 67 -4.68 -6.81 -0.12
CA PHE A 67 -4.55 -6.26 1.24
C PHE A 67 -5.48 -5.04 1.52
N LEU A 68 -5.96 -4.38 0.47
CA LEU A 68 -6.90 -3.26 0.54
C LEU A 68 -8.38 -3.66 0.56
N GLU A 69 -8.73 -4.94 0.42
CA GLU A 69 -10.11 -5.43 0.24
C GLU A 69 -11.06 -5.01 1.37
N ASN A 70 -10.56 -4.74 2.58
CA ASN A 70 -11.37 -4.36 3.74
C ASN A 70 -11.24 -2.89 4.16
N CYS A 71 -10.59 -2.04 3.35
CA CYS A 71 -10.36 -0.65 3.70
C CYS A 71 -10.51 0.30 2.50
N THR A 72 -11.06 1.49 2.74
CA THR A 72 -11.09 2.61 1.77
C THR A 72 -10.29 3.76 2.36
N PHE A 73 -9.38 4.33 1.59
CA PHE A 73 -8.54 5.46 1.94
C PHE A 73 -8.94 6.69 1.12
N SER A 74 -9.92 7.44 1.62
CA SER A 74 -10.47 8.60 0.90
C SER A 74 -9.50 9.79 0.84
N SER A 75 -8.56 9.93 1.78
CA SER A 75 -7.63 11.06 1.84
C SER A 75 -6.22 10.73 1.33
N LEU A 76 -5.97 9.47 0.95
CA LEU A 76 -4.63 9.00 0.64
C LEU A 76 -4.16 9.54 -0.71
N LYS A 77 -3.04 10.27 -0.67
CA LYS A 77 -2.37 10.90 -1.80
C LYS A 77 -1.14 10.12 -2.23
N THR A 78 -0.40 9.52 -1.30
CA THR A 78 0.82 8.78 -1.62
C THR A 78 0.82 7.41 -0.99
N LEU A 79 1.07 6.38 -1.79
CA LEU A 79 1.20 5.00 -1.34
C LEU A 79 2.53 4.42 -1.85
N SER A 80 3.35 3.93 -0.93
CA SER A 80 4.53 3.12 -1.25
C SER A 80 4.34 1.72 -0.70
N VAL A 81 4.45 0.72 -1.57
CA VAL A 81 4.33 -0.72 -1.23
C VAL A 81 5.49 -1.50 -1.84
N ASN A 82 6.70 -0.91 -1.82
CA ASN A 82 7.87 -1.53 -2.42
C ASN A 82 8.23 -2.84 -1.71
N SER A 83 8.83 -3.78 -2.45
CA SER A 83 9.35 -5.05 -1.92
C SER A 83 8.32 -5.85 -1.10
N ASN A 84 7.05 -5.85 -1.53
CA ASN A 84 5.99 -6.67 -0.96
C ASN A 84 5.78 -7.97 -1.76
N LYS A 85 4.65 -8.66 -1.57
CA LYS A 85 4.29 -9.92 -2.24
C LYS A 85 3.18 -9.73 -3.29
N ILE A 86 3.09 -8.55 -3.88
CA ILE A 86 2.10 -8.26 -4.93
C ILE A 86 2.52 -9.01 -6.21
N THR A 87 1.73 -10.00 -6.62
CA THR A 87 1.97 -10.84 -7.81
C THR A 87 1.04 -10.49 -8.96
N ASN A 88 -0.19 -10.09 -8.66
CA ASN A 88 -1.23 -9.74 -9.62
C ASN A 88 -1.54 -8.24 -9.57
N ILE A 89 -0.78 -7.48 -10.36
CA ILE A 89 -0.91 -6.03 -10.47
C ILE A 89 -2.33 -5.63 -10.93
N GLY A 90 -2.99 -6.42 -11.77
CA GLY A 90 -4.34 -6.12 -12.23
C GLY A 90 -5.36 -6.10 -11.08
N VAL A 91 -5.30 -7.10 -10.19
CA VAL A 91 -6.15 -7.16 -8.99
C VAL A 91 -5.84 -6.01 -8.04
N PHE A 92 -4.55 -5.72 -7.83
CA PHE A 92 -4.13 -4.62 -6.97
C PHE A 92 -4.61 -3.25 -7.50
N LEU A 93 -4.43 -2.97 -8.79
CA LEU A 93 -4.89 -1.73 -9.42
C LEU A 93 -6.42 -1.60 -9.38
N HIS A 94 -7.14 -2.71 -9.55
CA HIS A 94 -8.60 -2.72 -9.38
C HIS A 94 -9.01 -2.38 -7.95
N GLN A 95 -8.25 -2.75 -6.91
CA GLN A 95 -8.56 -2.29 -5.55
C GLN A 95 -8.26 -0.78 -5.41
N ILE A 96 -7.09 -0.34 -5.88
CA ILE A 96 -6.66 1.05 -5.78
C ILE A 96 -7.67 2.02 -6.42
N SER A 97 -8.21 1.70 -7.60
CA SER A 97 -9.08 2.62 -8.33
C SER A 97 -10.40 2.96 -7.61
N TRP A 98 -10.88 2.10 -6.71
CA TRP A 98 -12.10 2.34 -5.93
C TRP A 98 -11.81 2.67 -4.46
N ARG A 99 -10.67 2.20 -3.93
CA ARG A 99 -10.32 2.37 -2.52
C ARG A 99 -9.48 3.61 -2.25
N CYS A 100 -8.73 4.12 -3.23
CA CYS A 100 -7.83 5.25 -3.08
C CYS A 100 -8.11 6.31 -4.16
N PRO A 101 -9.31 6.94 -4.16
CA PRO A 101 -9.75 7.81 -5.26
C PRO A 101 -8.89 9.07 -5.46
N ASN A 102 -8.14 9.49 -4.44
CA ASN A 102 -7.31 10.70 -4.46
C ASN A 102 -5.81 10.40 -4.58
N LEU A 103 -5.45 9.19 -5.01
CA LEU A 103 -4.05 8.77 -5.10
C LEU A 103 -3.32 9.52 -6.22
N VAL A 104 -2.21 10.16 -5.86
CA VAL A 104 -1.36 10.97 -6.74
C VAL A 104 0.00 10.30 -6.99
N PHE A 105 0.52 9.56 -6.00
CA PHE A 105 1.80 8.88 -6.07
C PHE A 105 1.64 7.40 -5.70
N LEU A 106 2.21 6.51 -6.50
CA LEU A 106 2.26 5.08 -6.26
C LEU A 106 3.69 4.55 -6.51
N SER A 107 4.20 3.69 -5.63
CA SER A 107 5.43 2.93 -5.87
C SER A 107 5.25 1.43 -5.63
N LEU A 108 5.70 0.61 -6.58
CA LEU A 108 5.53 -0.84 -6.63
C LEU A 108 6.84 -1.62 -6.82
N ILE A 109 7.99 -0.94 -6.76
CA ILE A 109 9.31 -1.48 -7.05
C ILE A 109 9.58 -2.70 -6.17
N GLY A 110 10.12 -3.79 -6.74
CA GLY A 110 10.52 -4.97 -5.99
C GLY A 110 9.38 -5.98 -5.70
N ASN A 111 8.15 -5.71 -6.15
CA ASN A 111 7.08 -6.70 -6.09
C ASN A 111 7.21 -7.74 -7.22
N PRO A 112 6.93 -9.04 -6.98
CA PRO A 112 7.07 -10.10 -7.98
C PRO A 112 6.25 -9.88 -9.27
N GLY A 113 5.07 -9.27 -9.15
CA GLY A 113 4.18 -8.95 -10.27
C GLY A 113 4.57 -7.69 -11.03
N TRP A 114 5.49 -6.89 -10.48
CA TRP A 114 5.88 -5.61 -11.05
C TRP A 114 7.17 -5.76 -11.88
N PRO A 115 7.19 -5.31 -13.15
CA PRO A 115 8.36 -5.46 -13.99
C PRO A 115 9.54 -4.66 -13.44
N HIS A 116 10.69 -5.30 -13.32
CA HIS A 116 11.91 -4.65 -12.87
C HIS A 116 12.67 -4.04 -14.06
N PRO A 117 12.90 -2.71 -14.13
CA PRO A 117 13.57 -2.09 -15.28
C PRO A 117 15.00 -2.59 -15.50
N ILE A 118 15.71 -2.89 -14.41
CA ILE A 118 17.15 -3.23 -14.41
C ILE A 118 17.38 -4.75 -14.58
N ILE A 119 16.45 -5.62 -14.17
CA ILE A 119 16.65 -7.07 -14.18
C ILE A 119 16.02 -7.64 -15.46
N GLY A 120 16.85 -8.21 -16.33
CA GLY A 120 16.39 -8.93 -17.53
C GLY A 120 16.05 -8.06 -18.74
N ASN A 121 16.57 -6.84 -18.86
CA ASN A 121 16.35 -5.93 -20.00
C ASN A 121 14.87 -5.62 -20.31
N ASN A 122 14.01 -5.59 -19.29
CA ASN A 122 12.56 -5.41 -19.43
C ASN A 122 12.09 -3.96 -19.46
N VAL A 123 12.91 -3.02 -19.96
CA VAL A 123 12.56 -1.58 -19.98
C VAL A 123 11.31 -1.31 -20.80
N GLU A 124 11.14 -2.01 -21.92
CA GLU A 124 9.95 -1.85 -22.78
C GLU A 124 8.70 -2.43 -22.13
N LEU A 125 8.81 -3.61 -21.49
CA LEU A 125 7.74 -4.19 -20.69
C LEU A 125 7.32 -3.26 -19.55
N TYR A 126 8.28 -2.68 -18.82
CA TYR A 126 8.01 -1.69 -17.78
C TYR A 126 7.23 -0.49 -18.35
N LYS A 127 7.66 0.07 -19.50
CA LYS A 127 6.95 1.17 -20.15
C LYS A 127 5.52 0.80 -20.52
N THR A 128 5.29 -0.38 -21.10
CA THR A 128 3.95 -0.86 -21.47
C THR A 128 3.06 -1.03 -20.24
N VAL A 129 3.56 -1.66 -19.17
CA VAL A 129 2.80 -1.87 -17.94
C VAL A 129 2.53 -0.54 -17.24
N ALA A 130 3.52 0.35 -17.14
CA ALA A 130 3.36 1.68 -16.58
C ALA A 130 2.29 2.50 -17.34
N GLN A 131 2.27 2.45 -18.67
CA GLN A 131 1.20 3.08 -19.47
C GLN A 131 -0.18 2.47 -19.22
N THR A 132 -0.27 1.18 -18.94
CA THR A 132 -1.54 0.56 -18.53
C THR A 132 -1.96 1.07 -17.15
N VAL A 133 -1.04 1.16 -16.18
CA VAL A 133 -1.34 1.67 -14.83
C VAL A 133 -1.90 3.09 -14.87
N THR A 134 -1.30 3.98 -15.66
CA THR A 134 -1.77 5.37 -15.78
C THR A 134 -3.15 5.48 -16.41
N ARG A 135 -3.51 4.57 -17.32
CA ARG A 135 -4.88 4.51 -17.88
C ARG A 135 -5.90 4.03 -16.83
N PHE A 136 -5.50 3.12 -15.95
CA PHE A 136 -6.36 2.64 -14.86
C PHE A 136 -6.50 3.66 -13.72
N LEU A 137 -5.48 4.48 -13.50
CA LEU A 137 -5.40 5.48 -12.42
C LEU A 137 -5.20 6.87 -13.03
N PRO A 138 -6.24 7.49 -13.63
CA PRO A 138 -6.09 8.74 -14.38
C PRO A 138 -5.68 9.94 -13.51
N GLY A 139 -5.88 9.88 -12.18
CA GLY A 139 -5.43 10.91 -11.24
C GLY A 139 -3.97 10.77 -10.77
N LEU A 140 -3.30 9.67 -11.13
CA LEU A 140 -1.92 9.40 -10.74
C LEU A 140 -0.97 10.34 -11.48
N GLN A 141 -0.11 11.04 -10.75
CA GLN A 141 0.90 11.96 -11.29
C GLN A 141 2.33 11.39 -11.25
N PHE A 142 2.57 10.44 -10.35
CA PHE A 142 3.86 9.81 -10.17
C PHE A 142 3.73 8.30 -9.97
N LEU A 143 4.52 7.54 -10.72
CA LEU A 143 4.66 6.09 -10.61
C LEU A 143 6.15 5.76 -10.46
N ASP A 144 6.53 5.11 -9.35
CA ASP A 144 7.93 4.75 -9.07
C ASP A 144 8.90 5.96 -9.17
N SER A 145 8.46 7.11 -8.68
CA SER A 145 9.17 8.41 -8.79
C SER A 145 9.33 8.97 -10.21
N MET A 146 8.75 8.31 -11.22
CA MET A 146 8.68 8.82 -12.60
C MET A 146 7.35 9.55 -12.80
N PRO A 147 7.35 10.74 -13.44
CA PRO A 147 6.12 11.43 -13.77
C PRO A 147 5.32 10.64 -14.80
N THR A 148 4.02 10.52 -14.56
CA THR A 148 3.05 9.89 -15.48
C THR A 148 2.54 11.00 -16.40
N SER A 149 3.26 11.27 -17.50
CA SER A 149 3.06 12.44 -18.36
C SER A 149 1.61 12.65 -18.84
N VAL A 150 0.78 13.36 -18.05
CA VAL A 150 -0.37 14.18 -18.43
C VAL A 150 -0.68 15.16 -17.28
N GLN A 151 0.03 16.29 -17.24
CA GLN A 151 -0.49 17.50 -16.61
C GLN A 151 -0.83 18.47 -17.75
N GLU A 152 -2.02 18.32 -18.34
CA GLU A 152 -2.65 19.49 -18.95
C GLU A 152 -3.37 20.22 -17.82
N THR A 153 -2.73 21.29 -17.35
CA THR A 153 -3.29 22.35 -16.49
C THR A 153 -4.60 22.90 -17.01
#